data_AF-A0AAD7DI35-F1
#
_entry.id   AF-A0AAD7DI35-F1
#
_cell.length_a   1.000
_cell.length_b   1.000
_cell.length_c   1.000
_cell.angle_alpha   90.00
_cell.angle_beta   90.00
_cell.angle_gamma   90.00
#
_symmetry.space_group_name_H-M   'P 1'
#
loop_
_entity.id
_entity.type
_entity.pdbx_description
1 polymer ?
#
loop_
_entity_poly.entity_id
_entity_poly.type
_entity_poly.pdbx_seq_one_letter_code
_entity_poly.pdbx_strand_id
1 'polypeptide(L)'
;QEIIAALYHYNNKPEVAEIKPVRRRKRNEPVDPNEWGGGRSRRMLHTVYVIAFLCLLRFDEALKIQLQDIRWISKSSFLLT
;
A
#
# COMPACT_ATOMS: atom_id res chain seq x y z
N GLN A 1 0.02 13.49 -19.03
CA GLN A 1 -0.62 12.17 -18.86
C GLN A 1 0.35 11.00 -18.99
N GLU A 2 1.51 11.17 -19.63
CA GLU A 2 2.50 10.10 -19.86
C GLU A 2 3.06 9.45 -18.58
N ILE A 3 3.25 10.23 -17.51
CA ILE A 3 3.79 9.72 -16.24
C ILE A 3 2.88 8.66 -15.61
N ILE A 4 1.56 8.87 -15.64
CA ILE A 4 0.59 7.90 -15.08
C ILE A 4 0.58 6.62 -15.92
N ALA A 5 0.70 6.74 -17.25
CA ALA A 5 0.78 5.59 -18.13
C ALA A 5 2.08 4.78 -17.90
N ALA A 6 3.22 5.46 -17.80
CA ALA A 6 4.50 4.82 -17.49
C ALA A 6 4.47 4.10 -16.13
N LEU A 7 3.88 4.76 -15.12
CA LEU A 7 3.65 4.18 -13.81
C LEU A 7 2.76 2.92 -13.90
N TYR A 8 1.65 2.99 -14.63
CA TYR A 8 0.76 1.85 -14.85
C TYR A 8 1.50 0.66 -15.47
N HIS A 9 2.26 0.88 -16.55
CA HIS A 9 3.00 -0.19 -17.21
C HIS A 9 4.07 -0.82 -16.32
N TYR A 10 4.83 0.00 -15.58
CA TYR A 10 5.80 -0.50 -14.61
C TYR A 10 5.14 -1.33 -13.51
N ASN A 11 4.03 -0.83 -12.99
CA ASN A 11 3.31 -1.40 -11.86
C ASN A 11 2.64 -2.74 -12.15
N ASN A 12 2.29 -3.00 -13.41
CA ASN A 12 1.65 -4.23 -13.87
C ASN A 12 2.64 -5.31 -14.32
N LYS A 13 3.96 -5.08 -14.22
CA LYS A 13 4.96 -6.13 -14.45
C LYS A 13 4.82 -7.22 -13.38
N PRO A 14 4.88 -8.52 -13.75
CA PRO A 14 4.71 -9.62 -12.79
C PRO A 14 5.78 -9.60 -11.68
N GLU A 15 7.02 -9.24 -12.01
CA GLU A 15 8.15 -9.09 -11.08
C GLU A 15 7.95 -8.02 -9.99
N VAL A 16 7.09 -7.04 -10.29
CA VAL A 16 6.77 -5.88 -9.45
C VAL A 16 5.48 -6.13 -8.66
N ALA A 17 4.64 -7.07 -9.13
CA ALA A 17 3.43 -7.52 -8.46
C ALA A 17 3.73 -8.47 -7.28
N GLU A 18 4.86 -9.17 -7.29
CA GLU A 18 5.26 -10.04 -6.19
C GLU A 18 5.63 -9.21 -4.94
N ILE A 19 5.11 -9.58 -3.75
CA ILE A 19 5.53 -8.96 -2.49
C ILE A 19 6.86 -9.57 -2.07
N LYS A 20 7.92 -8.78 -2.22
CA LYS A 20 9.25 -9.12 -1.73
C LYS A 20 9.39 -8.80 -0.23
N PRO A 21 10.22 -9.53 0.52
CA PRO A 21 10.51 -9.21 1.91
C PRO A 21 11.12 -7.81 2.04
N VAL A 22 10.89 -7.16 3.19
CA VAL A 22 11.42 -5.81 3.44
C VAL A 22 12.94 -5.88 3.46
N ARG A 23 13.57 -5.25 2.47
CA ARG A 23 15.02 -5.10 2.44
C ARG A 23 15.40 -3.74 2.98
N ARG A 24 16.25 -3.70 4.01
CA ARG A 24 16.88 -2.45 4.44
C ARG A 24 17.89 -2.04 3.38
N ARG A 25 17.66 -0.88 2.77
CA ARG A 25 18.54 -0.32 1.77
C ARG A 25 19.79 0.27 2.43
N LYS A 26 20.96 0.10 1.80
CA LYS A 26 22.19 0.79 2.24
C LYS A 26 22.16 2.24 1.75
N ARG A 27 22.74 3.16 2.52
CA ARG A 27 22.75 4.61 2.21
C ARG A 27 23.29 4.94 0.80
N ASN A 28 24.27 4.18 0.32
CA ASN A 28 24.95 4.44 -0.96
C ASN A 28 24.46 3.55 -2.11
N GLU A 29 23.42 2.75 -1.89
CA GLU A 29 22.84 1.95 -2.97
C GLU A 29 22.10 2.88 -3.95
N PRO A 30 22.22 2.73 -5.28
CA PRO A 30 21.51 3.58 -6.24
C PRO A 30 19.98 3.43 -6.13
N VAL A 31 19.23 4.54 -6.32
CA VAL A 31 17.76 4.51 -6.38
C VAL A 31 17.41 4.22 -7.82
N ASP A 32 16.64 3.17 -8.11
CA ASP A 32 15.96 3.12 -9.39
C ASP A 32 14.84 4.18 -9.36
N PRO A 33 14.92 5.24 -10.18
CA PRO A 33 13.87 6.28 -10.21
C PRO A 33 12.51 5.74 -10.65
N ASN A 34 12.45 4.52 -11.22
CA ASN A 34 11.21 3.84 -11.56
C ASN A 34 10.65 2.99 -10.40
N GLU A 35 11.42 2.76 -9.34
CA GLU A 35 10.95 2.01 -8.16
C GLU A 35 10.13 2.91 -7.23
N TRP A 36 8.84 3.07 -7.54
CA TRP A 36 7.94 3.98 -6.84
C TRP A 36 7.37 3.34 -5.57
N GLY A 37 8.25 3.04 -4.60
CA GLY A 37 7.90 2.48 -3.30
C GLY A 37 7.54 0.99 -3.31
N GLY A 38 7.66 0.32 -4.47
CA GLY A 38 7.45 -1.12 -4.62
C GLY A 38 6.00 -1.59 -4.49
N GLY A 39 5.76 -2.89 -4.72
CA GLY A 39 4.42 -3.49 -4.64
C GLY A 39 3.78 -3.42 -3.24
N ARG A 40 4.60 -3.58 -2.19
CA ARG A 40 4.12 -3.56 -0.81
C ARG A 40 3.54 -2.20 -0.41
N SER A 41 4.28 -1.11 -0.61
CA SER A 41 3.83 0.24 -0.19
C SER A 41 2.58 0.68 -0.96
N ARG A 42 2.49 0.34 -2.24
CA ARG A 42 1.29 0.61 -3.05
C ARG A 42 0.05 -0.13 -2.53
N ARG A 43 0.18 -1.41 -2.16
CA ARG A 43 -0.92 -2.17 -1.54
C ARG A 43 -1.31 -1.59 -0.19
N MET A 44 -0.34 -1.23 0.66
CA MET A 44 -0.62 -0.59 1.95
C MET A 44 -1.37 0.73 1.76
N LEU A 45 -0.91 1.60 0.84
CA LEU A 45 -1.57 2.86 0.53
C LEU A 45 -2.98 2.64 -0.03
N HIS A 46 -3.15 1.67 -0.93
CA HIS A 46 -4.46 1.31 -1.47
C HIS A 46 -5.40 0.80 -0.36
N THR A 47 -4.91 -0.03 0.56
CA THR A 47 -5.69 -0.50 1.71
C THR A 47 -6.13 0.66 2.60
N VAL A 48 -5.23 1.58 2.95
CA VAL A 48 -5.57 2.77 3.75
C VAL A 48 -6.59 3.65 3.02
N TYR A 49 -6.42 3.84 1.71
CA TYR A 49 -7.36 4.60 0.89
C TYR A 49 -8.77 3.96 0.90
N VAL A 50 -8.85 2.65 0.70
CA VAL A 50 -10.11 1.90 0.72
C VAL A 50 -10.77 1.99 2.10
N ILE A 51 -10.02 1.82 3.18
CA ILE A 51 -10.56 1.95 4.54
C ILE A 51 -11.07 3.37 4.78
N ALA A 52 -10.28 4.40 4.44
CA ALA A 52 -10.68 5.79 4.60
C ALA A 52 -11.96 6.11 3.82
N PHE A 53 -12.06 5.62 2.58
CA PHE A 53 -13.24 5.81 1.74
C PHE A 53 -14.48 5.08 2.26
N LEU A 54 -14.35 3.82 2.68
CA LEU A 54 -15.47 3.01 3.16
C LEU A 54 -15.98 3.45 4.53
N CYS A 55 -15.06 3.89 5.41
CA CYS A 55 -15.37 4.28 6.78
C CYS A 55 -15.49 5.80 6.95
N LEU A 56 -15.36 6.57 5.86
CA LEU A 56 -15.38 8.03 5.82
C LEU A 56 -14.39 8.69 6.80
N LEU A 57 -13.25 8.02 7.01
CA LEU A 57 -12.20 8.50 7.89
C LEU A 57 -11.32 9.51 7.16
N ARG A 58 -10.79 10.48 7.91
CA ARG A 58 -9.67 11.28 7.41
C ARG A 58 -8.41 10.42 7.36
N PHE A 59 -7.46 10.77 6.48
CA PHE A 59 -6.24 9.97 6.31
C PHE A 59 -5.41 9.85 7.60
N ASP A 60 -5.40 10.87 8.44
CA ASP A 60 -4.71 10.86 9.74
C ASP A 60 -5.36 9.91 10.76
N GLU A 61 -6.67 9.66 10.64
CA GLU A 61 -7.40 8.69 11.46
C GLU A 61 -7.14 7.27 10.95
N ALA A 62 -7.21 7.06 9.64
CA ALA A 62 -6.94 5.76 9.03
C ALA A 62 -5.50 5.26 9.30
N LEU A 63 -4.52 6.17 9.37
CA LEU A 63 -3.13 5.83 9.70
C LEU A 63 -2.90 5.49 11.19
N LYS A 64 -3.85 5.84 12.08
CA LYS A 64 -3.77 5.50 13.51
C LYS A 64 -4.38 4.14 13.85
N ILE A 65 -5.05 3.49 12.90
CA ILE A 65 -5.65 2.18 13.09
C ILE A 65 -4.56 1.16 13.44
N GLN A 66 -4.76 0.47 14.56
CA GLN A 66 -3.92 -0.61 15.04
C GLN A 66 -4.65 -1.95 14.93
N LEU A 67 -3.91 -3.04 15.08
CA LEU A 67 -4.47 -4.40 14.98
C LEU A 67 -5.58 -4.64 16.02
N GLN A 68 -5.46 -4.04 17.20
CA GLN A 68 -6.44 -4.15 18.30
C GLN A 68 -7.78 -3.46 17.99
N ASP A 69 -7.79 -2.52 17.04
CA ASP A 69 -8.98 -1.79 16.61
C ASP A 69 -9.78 -2.61 15.56
N ILE A 70 -9.25 -3.76 15.11
CA ILE A 70 -9.86 -4.60 14.07
C ILE A 70 -10.47 -5.84 14.71
N ARG A 71 -11.79 -6.00 14.59
CA ARG A 71 -12.52 -7.21 14.99
C ARG A 71 -13.11 -7.93 13.80
N TRP A 72 -12.72 -9.19 13.59
CA TRP A 72 -13.27 -10.01 12.52
C TRP A 72 -14.70 -10.47 12.85
N ILE A 73 -15.66 -10.15 11.98
CA ILE A 73 -17.06 -10.60 12.09
C ILE A 73 -17.26 -11.87 11.24
N SER A 74 -16.61 -11.92 10.07
CA SER A 74 -16.70 -13.03 9.12
C SER A 74 -15.37 -13.24 8.40
N LYS A 75 -15.30 -14.19 7.46
CA LYS A 75 -14.11 -14.41 6.60
C LYS A 75 -13.76 -13.20 5.73
N SER A 76 -14.72 -12.32 5.44
CA SER A 76 -14.56 -11.20 4.50
C SER A 76 -14.98 -9.85 5.07
N SER A 77 -15.35 -9.78 6.36
CA SER A 77 -15.83 -8.57 6.98
C SER A 77 -15.21 -8.39 8.36
N PHE A 78 -14.76 -7.17 8.62
CA PHE A 78 -14.25 -6.74 9.91
C PHE A 78 -14.94 -5.45 10.35
N LEU A 79 -15.00 -5.26 11.66
CA LEU A 79 -15.43 -4.05 12.33
C LEU A 79 -14.18 -3.27 12.75
N LEU A 80 -14.20 -1.96 12.52
CA LEU A 80 -13.26 -1.02 13.13
C LEU A 80 -13.90 -0.48 14.41
N THR A 81 -13.24 -0.67 15.55
CA THR A 81 -13.71 -0.25 16.88
C THR A 81 -12.86 0.86 17.45
#